data_AF-A0A924PN93-F1
#
_entry.id   AF-A0A924PN93-F1
#
_cell.length_a   1.000
_cell.length_b   1.000
_cell.length_c   1.000
_cell.angle_alpha   90.00
_cell.angle_beta   90.00
_cell.angle_gamma   90.00
#
_symmetry.space_group_name_H-M   'P 1'
#
loop_
_entity.id
_entity.type
_entity.pdbx_description
1 polymer ?
#
loop_
_entity_poly.entity_id
_entity_poly.type
_entity_poly.pdbx_seq_one_letter_code
_entity_poly.pdbx_strand_id
1 'polypeptide(L)'
;MTGRLDFGLHDGPFRIVVLGDFSGHGLRGQVHPQHLAQRVPQRVDIDNFEAVFKRLAPALSLPWQGAVGDRLELAFGAVDDFHPDQLAGRLPTVSVAAPVAALASAASAAAPREDDASTLERLLGRKPEPSVSTGLDALIQRIVAPSLVPDVPAGQAQSVAAQQSAQGDLWRAVLHHPAFQSLEAAWLGVQQLVRSLDLDGDLQLYLLDVNRAELQAEVEAASGDEGQTSLAHALQRLAEADEEGEPVVALVVGLQAFGPSVADLGLLAALGALARQAGGAFMAAAQPAVVGLASLAEGTDPAHWPGMAPDEQARWDAFRRTPEAAGVHLAWPRILLRLPYGQATDPISAGPFEEMLPAFAHEQALWGNGALACAQLIGQSFMDRGWDMRVGDLRDVEDLPAYVLDRDGEKHLLPCAEANLSETVGDRLLALGLMPLLSYKHRNAVRVMSFQAMG
;
A
#
# COMPACT_ATOMS: atom_id res chain seq x y z
N MET A 1 4.51 3.73 -36.38
CA MET A 1 4.36 4.99 -35.62
C MET A 1 3.91 4.57 -34.24
N THR A 2 4.78 4.64 -33.25
CA THR A 2 4.46 4.28 -31.86
C THR A 2 3.34 5.19 -31.39
N GLY A 3 2.19 4.63 -31.01
CA GLY A 3 1.01 5.37 -30.59
C GLY A 3 1.28 6.10 -29.27
N ARG A 4 1.66 7.37 -29.35
CA ARG A 4 1.70 8.26 -28.18
C ARG A 4 0.25 8.47 -27.74
N LEU A 5 0.00 8.39 -26.43
CA LEU A 5 -1.33 8.70 -25.88
C LEU A 5 -1.67 10.15 -26.23
N ASP A 6 -2.77 10.31 -26.97
CA ASP A 6 -3.33 11.59 -27.41
C ASP A 6 -4.84 11.48 -27.27
N PHE A 7 -5.44 12.45 -26.58
CA PHE A 7 -6.87 12.46 -26.34
C PHE A 7 -7.62 13.32 -27.38
N GLY A 8 -6.92 14.02 -28.27
CA GLY A 8 -7.55 14.95 -29.21
C GLY A 8 -8.07 16.22 -28.53
N LEU A 9 -8.76 17.06 -29.30
CA LEU A 9 -9.37 18.31 -28.83
C LEU A 9 -10.84 18.06 -28.46
N HIS A 10 -11.20 18.48 -27.25
CA HIS A 10 -12.57 18.44 -26.73
C HIS A 10 -12.88 19.76 -26.01
N ASP A 11 -14.16 20.07 -25.86
CA ASP A 11 -14.64 21.27 -25.16
C ASP A 11 -15.21 20.96 -23.75
N GLY A 12 -15.36 19.68 -23.40
CA GLY A 12 -15.91 19.20 -22.12
C GLY A 12 -14.87 18.93 -21.02
N PRO A 13 -15.29 18.51 -19.82
CA PRO A 13 -14.37 18.26 -18.72
C PRO A 13 -13.54 16.98 -18.92
N PHE A 14 -12.29 16.99 -18.47
CA PHE A 14 -11.42 15.82 -18.41
C PHE A 14 -11.81 14.94 -17.22
N ARG A 15 -12.53 13.85 -17.47
CA ARG A 15 -12.95 12.92 -16.40
C ARG A 15 -12.01 11.73 -16.30
N ILE A 16 -11.46 11.52 -15.10
CA ILE A 16 -10.70 10.32 -14.71
C ILE A 16 -11.62 9.43 -13.89
N VAL A 17 -11.76 8.16 -14.26
CA VAL A 17 -12.54 7.16 -13.53
C VAL A 17 -11.62 6.06 -13.01
N VAL A 18 -11.54 5.87 -11.70
CA VAL A 18 -10.73 4.83 -11.07
C VAL A 18 -11.62 3.64 -10.70
N LEU A 19 -11.29 2.46 -11.23
CA LEU A 19 -11.94 1.18 -10.96
C LEU A 19 -11.15 0.41 -9.90
N GLY A 20 -11.75 0.15 -8.74
CA GLY A 20 -11.07 -0.57 -7.66
C GLY A 20 -12.02 -1.12 -6.59
N ASP A 21 -11.55 -2.06 -5.79
CA ASP A 21 -12.33 -2.64 -4.68
C ASP A 21 -12.19 -1.77 -3.41
N PHE A 22 -12.75 -0.57 -3.47
CA PHE A 22 -12.64 0.45 -2.42
C PHE A 22 -13.40 0.09 -1.14
N SER A 23 -14.49 -0.68 -1.25
CA SER A 23 -15.21 -1.18 -0.08
C SER A 23 -14.57 -2.46 0.50
N GLY A 24 -13.66 -3.11 -0.23
CA GLY A 24 -13.02 -4.37 0.14
C GLY A 24 -13.96 -5.59 0.07
N HIS A 25 -15.08 -5.50 -0.65
CA HIS A 25 -16.05 -6.58 -0.74
C HIS A 25 -15.51 -7.79 -1.51
N GLY A 26 -14.76 -7.56 -2.58
CA GLY A 26 -14.04 -8.62 -3.29
C GLY A 26 -12.99 -9.29 -2.39
N LEU A 27 -12.28 -8.50 -1.58
CA LEU A 27 -11.33 -8.99 -0.57
C LEU A 27 -11.99 -9.82 0.55
N ARG A 28 -13.31 -9.67 0.75
CA ARG A 28 -14.13 -10.52 1.63
C ARG A 28 -14.78 -11.71 0.89
N GLY A 29 -14.44 -11.93 -0.38
CA GLY A 29 -14.99 -13.00 -1.22
C GLY A 29 -16.39 -12.73 -1.75
N GLN A 30 -16.86 -11.48 -1.72
CA GLN A 30 -18.17 -11.08 -2.22
C GLN A 30 -18.07 -10.65 -3.69
N VAL A 31 -18.93 -11.21 -4.55
CA VAL A 31 -18.98 -10.90 -5.99
C VAL A 31 -20.44 -10.64 -6.34
N HIS A 32 -20.76 -9.41 -6.75
CA HIS A 32 -22.13 -8.96 -7.01
C HIS A 32 -22.26 -8.30 -8.39
N PRO A 33 -22.04 -9.05 -9.48
CA PRO A 33 -21.95 -8.47 -10.84
C PRO A 33 -23.28 -7.82 -11.25
N GLN A 34 -24.40 -8.43 -10.87
CA GLN A 34 -25.76 -7.90 -11.11
C GLN A 34 -26.06 -6.57 -10.43
N HIS A 35 -25.27 -6.15 -9.43
CA HIS A 35 -25.45 -4.86 -8.76
C HIS A 35 -24.65 -3.74 -9.41
N LEU A 36 -23.71 -4.03 -10.31
CA LEU A 36 -22.85 -3.00 -10.90
C LEU A 36 -23.66 -1.94 -11.67
N ALA A 37 -24.76 -2.32 -12.31
CA ALA A 37 -25.65 -1.38 -13.02
C ALA A 37 -26.26 -0.32 -12.10
N GLN A 38 -26.39 -0.64 -10.81
CA GLN A 38 -26.93 0.24 -9.80
C GLN A 38 -25.85 1.07 -9.11
N ARG A 39 -24.57 0.69 -9.26
CA ARG A 39 -23.45 1.45 -8.71
C ARG A 39 -23.31 2.74 -9.50
N VAL A 40 -23.23 3.85 -8.78
CA VAL A 40 -23.01 5.17 -9.35
C VAL A 40 -21.56 5.53 -9.05
N PRO A 41 -20.74 5.86 -10.07
CA PRO A 41 -19.41 6.38 -9.82
C PRO A 41 -19.48 7.62 -8.93
N GLN A 42 -18.64 7.67 -7.89
CA GLN A 42 -18.65 8.73 -6.89
C GLN A 42 -17.62 9.78 -7.27
N ARG A 43 -18.05 11.01 -7.56
CA ARG A 43 -17.12 12.14 -7.72
C ARG A 43 -16.36 12.34 -6.41
N VAL A 44 -15.05 12.52 -6.50
CA VAL A 44 -14.17 12.72 -5.35
C VAL A 44 -13.24 13.91 -5.57
N ASP A 45 -13.04 14.72 -4.53
CA ASP A 45 -12.10 15.84 -4.46
C ASP A 45 -11.57 16.00 -3.03
N ILE A 46 -10.77 17.03 -2.76
CA ILE A 46 -10.14 17.25 -1.44
C ILE A 46 -11.16 17.56 -0.34
N ASP A 47 -12.30 18.15 -0.68
CA ASP A 47 -13.32 18.57 0.28
C ASP A 47 -14.26 17.42 0.67
N ASN A 48 -14.51 16.50 -0.25
CA ASN A 48 -15.47 15.41 -0.06
C ASN A 48 -14.84 14.03 0.16
N PHE A 49 -13.52 13.91 0.08
CA PHE A 49 -12.77 12.65 0.18
C PHE A 49 -13.22 11.77 1.37
N GLU A 50 -13.25 12.33 2.58
CA GLU A 50 -13.68 11.60 3.79
C GLU A 50 -15.15 11.17 3.73
N ALA A 51 -16.02 11.97 3.10
CA ALA A 51 -17.42 11.62 2.93
C ALA A 51 -17.61 10.48 1.91
N VAL A 52 -16.80 10.44 0.85
CA VAL A 52 -16.76 9.33 -0.11
C VAL A 52 -16.22 8.06 0.54
N PHE A 53 -15.12 8.17 1.30
CA PHE A 53 -14.55 7.07 2.09
C PHE A 53 -15.60 6.44 2.99
N LYS A 54 -16.24 7.23 3.85
CA LYS A 54 -17.27 6.75 4.77
C LYS A 54 -18.47 6.12 4.06
N ARG A 55 -18.86 6.64 2.88
CA ARG A 55 -19.98 6.13 2.09
C ARG A 55 -19.69 4.76 1.49
N LEU A 56 -18.47 4.54 1.01
CA LEU A 56 -18.02 3.25 0.49
C LEU A 56 -17.81 2.21 1.60
N ALA A 57 -17.71 2.65 2.86
CA ALA A 57 -17.62 1.83 4.07
C ALA A 57 -16.58 0.69 3.95
N PRO A 58 -15.28 1.02 3.77
CA PRO A 58 -14.23 0.02 3.59
C PRO A 58 -14.16 -0.91 4.79
N ALA A 59 -14.08 -2.22 4.49
CA ALA A 59 -13.94 -3.24 5.52
C ALA A 59 -13.15 -4.45 5.03
N LEU A 60 -12.56 -5.18 5.95
CA LEU A 60 -11.81 -6.40 5.69
C LEU A 60 -12.16 -7.45 6.72
N SER A 61 -12.08 -8.71 6.28
CA SER A 61 -12.21 -9.87 7.14
C SER A 61 -10.96 -10.71 6.95
N LEU A 62 -10.04 -10.67 7.91
CA LEU A 62 -8.74 -11.32 7.83
C LEU A 62 -8.73 -12.64 8.62
N PRO A 63 -8.02 -13.68 8.19
CA PRO A 63 -7.85 -14.88 9.02
C PRO A 63 -7.10 -14.53 10.32
N TRP A 64 -7.61 -14.98 11.46
CA TRP A 64 -7.06 -14.69 12.79
C TRP A 64 -6.51 -15.94 13.48
N GLN A 65 -5.43 -15.78 14.26
CA GLN A 65 -4.69 -16.91 14.84
C GLN A 65 -5.53 -17.73 15.85
N GLY A 66 -5.43 -19.07 15.78
CA GLY A 66 -5.76 -19.98 16.90
C GLY A 66 -6.76 -21.10 16.60
N ALA A 67 -7.75 -20.88 15.73
CA ALA A 67 -8.74 -21.89 15.35
C ALA A 67 -9.21 -21.72 13.91
N VAL A 68 -9.57 -22.82 13.24
CA VAL A 68 -10.18 -22.78 11.90
C VAL A 68 -11.53 -22.05 12.01
N GLY A 69 -11.61 -20.85 11.45
CA GLY A 69 -12.84 -20.05 11.40
C GLY A 69 -12.80 -18.73 12.16
N ASP A 70 -11.78 -18.47 12.99
CA ASP A 70 -11.62 -17.16 13.61
C ASP A 70 -11.19 -16.12 12.58
N ARG A 71 -11.90 -14.99 12.54
CA ARG A 71 -11.65 -13.88 11.62
C ARG A 71 -11.58 -12.56 12.38
N LEU A 72 -10.63 -11.73 11.97
CA LEU A 72 -10.51 -10.35 12.41
C LEU A 72 -11.30 -9.48 11.45
N GLU A 73 -12.41 -8.92 11.93
CA GLU A 73 -13.22 -7.96 11.19
C GLU A 73 -12.69 -6.55 11.44
N LEU A 74 -12.25 -5.89 10.38
CA LEU A 74 -11.77 -4.51 10.39
C LEU A 74 -12.73 -3.66 9.57
N ALA A 75 -13.31 -2.64 10.17
CA ALA A 75 -14.05 -1.59 9.45
C ALA A 75 -13.30 -0.29 9.59
N PHE A 76 -13.24 0.51 8.53
CA PHE A 76 -12.50 1.76 8.47
C PHE A 76 -13.49 2.92 8.27
N GLY A 77 -13.44 3.92 9.16
CA GLY A 77 -14.27 5.11 9.13
C GLY A 77 -13.58 6.33 8.51
N ALA A 78 -12.26 6.33 8.46
CA ALA A 78 -11.39 7.34 7.83
C ALA A 78 -10.11 6.66 7.31
N VAL A 79 -9.36 7.34 6.43
CA VAL A 79 -8.08 6.80 5.93
C VAL A 79 -7.05 6.61 7.03
N ASP A 80 -7.03 7.47 8.03
CA ASP A 80 -6.11 7.37 9.17
C ASP A 80 -6.30 6.08 9.99
N ASP A 81 -7.42 5.37 9.83
CA ASP A 81 -7.68 4.09 10.49
C ASP A 81 -6.76 2.96 10.02
N PHE A 82 -6.06 3.12 8.88
CA PHE A 82 -4.99 2.19 8.47
C PHE A 82 -3.73 2.33 9.33
N HIS A 83 -3.58 3.44 10.07
CA HIS A 83 -2.40 3.71 10.89
C HIS A 83 -2.32 2.77 12.11
N PRO A 84 -1.13 2.28 12.52
CA PRO A 84 -0.96 1.36 13.64
C PRO A 84 -1.54 1.88 14.97
N ASP A 85 -1.45 3.19 15.22
CA ASP A 85 -2.04 3.80 16.44
C ASP A 85 -3.55 3.62 16.50
N GLN A 86 -4.25 3.63 15.36
CA GLN A 86 -5.70 3.38 15.30
C GLN A 86 -6.01 1.88 15.39
N LEU A 87 -5.16 1.04 14.79
CA LEU A 87 -5.29 -0.42 14.87
C LEU A 87 -5.04 -0.94 16.28
N ALA A 88 -4.18 -0.30 17.06
CA ALA A 88 -3.85 -0.69 18.43
C ALA A 88 -5.09 -0.84 19.32
N GLY A 89 -6.10 0.02 19.14
CA GLY A 89 -7.37 -0.04 19.88
C GLY A 89 -8.37 -1.06 19.36
N ARG A 90 -8.16 -1.62 18.16
CA ARG A 90 -9.07 -2.54 17.46
C ARG A 90 -8.61 -4.00 17.53
N LEU A 91 -7.31 -4.20 17.74
CA LEU A 91 -6.73 -5.53 17.79
C LEU A 91 -6.85 -6.16 19.19
N PRO A 92 -7.14 -7.48 19.28
CA PRO A 92 -7.17 -8.18 20.55
C PRO A 92 -5.86 -8.02 21.32
N THR A 93 -5.96 -7.77 22.62
CA THR A 93 -4.78 -7.67 23.48
C THR A 93 -4.11 -9.03 23.60
N VAL A 94 -2.82 -9.11 23.26
CA VAL A 94 -2.03 -10.33 23.47
C VAL A 94 -1.67 -10.42 24.95
N SER A 95 -2.35 -11.32 25.67
CA SER A 95 -1.93 -11.72 27.02
C SER A 95 -0.80 -12.73 26.88
N VAL A 96 0.44 -12.28 27.04
CA VAL A 96 1.56 -13.21 27.19
C VAL A 96 1.41 -13.85 28.56
N ALA A 97 0.97 -15.11 28.61
CA ALA A 97 0.96 -15.88 29.84
C ALA A 97 2.41 -16.02 30.33
N ALA A 98 2.84 -15.12 31.21
CA ALA A 98 4.11 -15.28 31.88
C ALA A 98 4.09 -16.63 32.62
N PRO A 99 5.14 -17.46 32.57
CA PRO A 99 5.28 -18.59 33.47
C PRO A 99 5.60 -18.05 34.88
N VAL A 100 4.63 -17.39 35.53
CA VAL A 100 4.79 -16.85 36.90
C VAL A 100 4.85 -17.99 37.94
N ALA A 101 4.55 -19.23 37.54
CA ALA A 101 4.58 -20.37 38.46
C ALA A 101 6.01 -20.90 38.77
N ALA A 102 7.04 -20.59 37.96
CA ALA A 102 8.38 -21.14 38.17
C ALA A 102 9.35 -20.19 38.91
N LEU A 103 9.13 -18.88 38.84
CA LEU A 103 10.05 -17.88 39.43
C LEU A 103 9.69 -17.46 40.86
N ALA A 104 8.44 -17.68 41.31
CA ALA A 104 8.06 -17.48 42.71
C ALA A 104 8.66 -18.55 43.66
N SER A 105 9.06 -19.71 43.13
CA SER A 105 9.72 -20.77 43.92
C SER A 105 11.22 -20.50 44.12
N ALA A 106 11.87 -19.80 43.18
CA ALA A 106 13.31 -19.53 43.24
C ALA A 106 13.67 -18.28 44.06
N ALA A 107 12.74 -17.35 44.28
CA ALA A 107 12.97 -16.12 45.06
C ALA A 107 12.90 -16.33 46.59
N SER A 108 12.62 -17.54 47.08
CA SER A 108 12.67 -17.90 48.51
C SER A 108 14.05 -18.40 48.97
N ALA A 109 15.04 -18.55 48.08
CA ALA A 109 16.41 -18.85 48.47
C ALA A 109 17.18 -17.55 48.69
N ALA A 110 16.87 -16.87 49.79
CA ALA A 110 17.67 -15.75 50.27
C ALA A 110 19.10 -16.24 50.57
N ALA A 111 20.07 -15.80 49.77
CA ALA A 111 21.45 -15.75 50.21
C ALA A 111 21.55 -14.77 51.40
N PRO A 112 22.28 -15.10 52.48
CA PRO A 112 22.43 -14.18 53.59
C PRO A 112 23.20 -12.96 53.11
N ARG A 113 22.61 -11.77 53.23
CA ARG A 113 23.34 -10.51 53.12
C ARG A 113 24.25 -10.42 54.34
N GLU A 114 25.55 -10.52 54.12
CA GLU A 114 26.55 -10.23 55.14
C GLU A 114 26.55 -8.73 55.43
N ASP A 115 26.56 -8.40 56.72
CA ASP A 115 26.56 -7.03 57.23
C ASP A 115 28.02 -6.60 57.39
N ASP A 116 28.53 -5.74 56.50
CA ASP A 116 29.96 -5.39 56.37
C ASP A 116 30.58 -4.86 57.69
N ALA A 117 29.76 -4.27 58.56
CA ALA A 117 30.18 -3.80 59.88
C ALA A 117 30.54 -4.97 60.83
N SER A 118 29.81 -6.08 60.74
CA SER A 118 30.03 -7.28 61.57
C SER A 118 31.27 -8.08 61.14
N THR A 119 31.66 -7.97 59.87
CA THR A 119 32.84 -8.62 59.30
C THR A 119 34.13 -7.93 59.74
N LEU A 120 34.12 -6.61 59.83
CA LEU A 120 35.26 -5.79 60.30
C LEU A 120 35.53 -5.97 61.81
N GLU A 121 34.49 -6.08 62.62
CA GLU A 121 34.64 -6.31 64.08
C GLU A 121 35.16 -7.71 64.43
N ARG A 122 34.79 -8.72 63.63
CA ARG A 122 35.30 -10.10 63.77
C ARG A 122 36.78 -10.20 63.41
N LEU A 123 37.25 -9.44 62.42
CA LEU A 123 38.68 -9.39 62.05
C LEU A 123 39.55 -8.68 63.10
N LEU A 124 38.94 -7.83 63.93
CA LEU A 124 39.59 -7.13 65.05
C LEU A 124 39.45 -7.87 66.40
N GLY A 125 38.92 -9.10 66.40
CA GLY A 125 38.84 -9.97 67.59
C GLY A 125 37.81 -9.55 68.64
N ARG A 126 36.82 -8.73 68.27
CA ARG A 126 35.77 -8.25 69.19
C ARG A 126 34.44 -8.97 68.94
N LYS A 127 33.64 -9.10 70.00
CA LYS A 127 32.28 -9.66 69.95
C LYS A 127 31.32 -8.52 69.53
N PRO A 128 30.47 -8.70 68.50
CA PRO A 128 29.61 -7.63 67.99
C PRO A 128 28.53 -7.29 69.03
N GLU A 129 28.40 -6.00 69.34
CA GLU A 129 27.27 -5.43 70.07
C GLU A 129 26.33 -4.71 69.09
N PRO A 130 25.02 -4.68 69.35
CA PRO A 130 24.05 -4.09 68.42
C PRO A 130 24.28 -2.59 68.28
N SER A 131 24.59 -2.15 67.06
CA SER A 131 24.67 -0.73 66.71
C SER A 131 23.27 -0.12 66.62
N VAL A 132 23.06 0.97 67.33
CA VAL A 132 21.85 1.79 67.23
C VAL A 132 22.05 2.69 66.01
N SER A 133 21.35 2.42 64.91
CA SER A 133 21.41 3.29 63.74
C SER A 133 20.83 4.67 64.08
N THR A 134 21.70 5.67 64.05
CA THR A 134 21.40 7.07 64.27
C THR A 134 20.46 7.59 63.19
N GLY A 135 19.45 8.38 63.59
CA GLY A 135 18.36 8.90 62.76
C GLY A 135 18.73 9.78 61.56
N LEU A 136 20.00 9.85 61.14
CA LEU A 136 20.44 10.49 59.91
C LEU A 136 20.04 9.66 58.66
N ASP A 137 20.13 8.33 58.73
CA ASP A 137 19.75 7.45 57.62
C ASP A 137 18.24 7.48 57.36
N ALA A 138 17.46 7.54 58.44
CA ALA A 138 16.00 7.72 58.37
C ALA A 138 15.63 9.10 57.78
N LEU A 139 16.47 10.12 58.00
CA LEU A 139 16.26 11.47 57.48
C LEU A 139 16.61 11.57 55.99
N ILE A 140 17.68 10.89 55.55
CA ILE A 140 18.06 10.77 54.14
C ILE A 140 16.97 10.01 53.36
N GLN A 141 16.48 8.88 53.88
CA GLN A 141 15.40 8.12 53.23
C GLN A 141 14.11 8.94 53.09
N ARG A 142 13.77 9.76 54.09
CA ARG A 142 12.54 10.58 54.07
C ARG A 142 12.60 11.74 53.08
N ILE A 143 13.81 12.24 52.76
CA ILE A 143 14.02 13.30 51.77
C ILE A 143 14.02 12.74 50.35
N VAL A 144 14.56 11.53 50.14
CA VAL A 144 14.73 10.92 48.80
C VAL A 144 13.50 10.09 48.37
N ALA A 145 12.67 9.63 49.32
CA ALA A 145 11.48 8.80 49.05
C ALA A 145 10.47 9.36 48.03
N PRO A 146 10.16 10.67 47.96
CA PRO A 146 9.23 11.20 46.97
C PRO A 146 9.81 11.29 45.55
N SER A 147 11.12 11.06 45.38
CA SER A 147 11.85 11.21 44.11
C SER A 147 12.43 9.89 43.58
N LEU A 148 12.20 8.78 44.29
CA LEU A 148 12.53 7.45 43.81
C LEU A 148 11.48 7.00 42.81
N VAL A 149 11.84 7.02 41.53
CA VAL A 149 11.13 6.23 40.52
C VAL A 149 11.18 4.78 41.00
N PRO A 150 10.06 4.07 41.14
CA PRO A 150 10.08 2.67 41.53
C PRO A 150 10.97 1.88 40.57
N ASP A 151 11.94 1.15 41.12
CA ASP A 151 12.68 0.14 40.35
C ASP A 151 11.65 -0.85 39.81
N VAL A 152 11.37 -0.80 38.50
CA VAL A 152 10.52 -1.81 37.86
C VAL A 152 11.26 -3.13 38.03
N PRO A 153 10.73 -4.10 38.81
CA PRO A 153 11.41 -5.37 39.02
C PRO A 153 11.78 -5.97 37.66
N ALA A 154 12.99 -6.50 37.50
CA ALA A 154 13.47 -7.00 36.20
C ALA A 154 12.47 -7.95 35.50
N GLY A 155 11.66 -8.70 36.26
CA GLY A 155 10.58 -9.55 35.73
C GLY A 155 9.36 -8.80 35.17
N GLN A 156 9.01 -7.61 35.69
CA GLN A 156 7.97 -6.76 35.12
C GLN A 156 8.45 -6.10 33.82
N ALA A 157 9.70 -5.62 33.77
CA ALA A 157 10.29 -5.06 32.55
C ALA A 157 10.35 -6.09 31.42
N GLN A 158 10.72 -7.35 31.73
CA GLN A 158 10.71 -8.45 30.78
C GLN A 158 9.30 -8.79 30.28
N SER A 159 8.30 -8.76 31.15
CA SER A 159 6.92 -9.06 30.78
C SER A 159 6.32 -7.98 29.86
N VAL A 160 6.62 -6.70 30.14
CA VAL A 160 6.25 -5.57 29.27
C VAL A 160 6.93 -5.69 27.91
N ALA A 161 8.23 -5.98 27.87
CA ALA A 161 8.96 -6.17 26.62
C ALA A 161 8.41 -7.33 25.79
N ALA A 162 8.05 -8.46 26.43
CA ALA A 162 7.45 -9.60 25.76
C ALA A 162 6.06 -9.25 25.17
N GLN A 163 5.23 -8.52 25.91
CA GLN A 163 3.93 -8.06 25.43
C GLN A 163 4.07 -7.09 24.24
N GLN A 164 5.01 -6.14 24.32
CA GLN A 164 5.29 -5.21 23.23
C GLN A 164 5.79 -5.92 21.98
N SER A 165 6.69 -6.92 22.12
CA SER A 165 7.15 -7.74 21.01
C SER A 165 5.98 -8.46 20.33
N ALA A 166 5.12 -9.12 21.12
CA ALA A 166 3.98 -9.87 20.59
C ALA A 166 2.95 -8.95 19.91
N GLN A 167 2.74 -7.74 20.44
CA GLN A 167 1.90 -6.73 19.81
C GLN A 167 2.51 -6.23 18.49
N GLY A 168 3.82 -6.02 18.43
CA GLY A 168 4.52 -5.69 17.19
C GLY A 168 4.42 -6.78 16.13
N ASP A 169 4.52 -8.06 16.51
CA ASP A 169 4.30 -9.19 15.60
C ASP A 169 2.88 -9.18 15.02
N LEU A 170 1.88 -8.85 15.84
CA LEU A 170 0.49 -8.75 15.44
C LEU A 170 0.26 -7.61 14.44
N TRP A 171 0.80 -6.43 14.72
CA TRP A 171 0.71 -5.28 13.82
C TRP A 171 1.35 -5.58 12.48
N ARG A 172 2.57 -6.13 12.46
CA ARG A 172 3.23 -6.57 11.22
C ARG A 172 2.38 -7.60 10.47
N ALA A 173 1.77 -8.56 11.15
CA ALA A 173 0.93 -9.57 10.50
C ALA A 173 -0.30 -8.94 9.81
N VAL A 174 -0.91 -7.91 10.40
CA VAL A 174 -2.05 -7.19 9.81
C VAL A 174 -1.59 -6.26 8.69
N LEU A 175 -0.59 -5.40 8.95
CA LEU A 175 -0.08 -4.41 7.99
C LEU A 175 0.48 -5.07 6.72
N HIS A 176 1.10 -6.25 6.84
CA HIS A 176 1.66 -6.99 5.71
C HIS A 176 0.67 -8.00 5.11
N HIS A 177 -0.57 -8.07 5.59
CA HIS A 177 -1.55 -8.97 5.00
C HIS A 177 -1.93 -8.45 3.59
N PRO A 178 -1.89 -9.27 2.53
CA PRO A 178 -2.11 -8.80 1.15
C PRO A 178 -3.45 -8.07 0.95
N ALA A 179 -4.53 -8.55 1.58
CA ALA A 179 -5.82 -7.87 1.53
C ALA A 179 -5.82 -6.50 2.24
N PHE A 180 -5.06 -6.37 3.34
CA PHE A 180 -4.91 -5.09 4.04
C PHE A 180 -4.14 -4.09 3.17
N GLN A 181 -2.96 -4.48 2.69
CA GLN A 181 -2.15 -3.66 1.78
C GLN A 181 -2.90 -3.29 0.50
N SER A 182 -3.68 -4.20 -0.09
CA SER A 182 -4.44 -3.89 -1.31
C SER A 182 -5.46 -2.78 -1.08
N LEU A 183 -6.17 -2.84 0.04
CA LEU A 183 -7.16 -1.80 0.39
C LEU A 183 -6.48 -0.49 0.78
N GLU A 184 -5.44 -0.55 1.62
CA GLU A 184 -4.65 0.61 2.05
C GLU A 184 -4.01 1.32 0.82
N ALA A 185 -3.39 0.56 -0.09
CA ALA A 185 -2.75 1.11 -1.28
C ALA A 185 -3.75 1.76 -2.25
N ALA A 186 -4.95 1.19 -2.39
CA ALA A 186 -6.00 1.79 -3.21
C ALA A 186 -6.40 3.17 -2.67
N TRP A 187 -6.61 3.27 -1.35
CA TRP A 187 -7.03 4.52 -0.72
C TRP A 187 -5.92 5.56 -0.63
N LEU A 188 -4.70 5.18 -0.26
CA LEU A 188 -3.56 6.12 -0.25
C LEU A 188 -3.19 6.59 -1.65
N GLY A 189 -3.31 5.73 -2.67
CA GLY A 189 -3.11 6.13 -4.05
C GLY A 189 -4.13 7.16 -4.55
N VAL A 190 -5.42 7.00 -4.20
CA VAL A 190 -6.45 8.01 -4.50
C VAL A 190 -6.23 9.28 -3.69
N GLN A 191 -5.86 9.18 -2.41
CA GLN A 191 -5.54 10.33 -1.58
C GLN A 191 -4.40 11.15 -2.19
N GLN A 192 -3.37 10.48 -2.73
CA GLN A 192 -2.29 11.14 -3.46
C GLN A 192 -2.81 11.88 -4.70
N LEU A 193 -3.67 11.27 -5.52
CA LEU A 193 -4.27 11.93 -6.69
C LEU A 193 -5.07 13.18 -6.29
N VAL A 194 -5.95 13.06 -5.31
CA VAL A 194 -6.79 14.16 -4.82
C VAL A 194 -5.94 15.32 -4.29
N ARG A 195 -4.80 15.03 -3.66
CA ARG A 195 -3.87 16.06 -3.16
C ARG A 195 -3.00 16.69 -4.25
N SER A 196 -2.83 16.00 -5.38
CA SER A 196 -1.91 16.39 -6.46
C SER A 196 -2.58 17.08 -7.64
N LEU A 197 -3.91 17.09 -7.67
CA LEU A 197 -4.73 17.62 -8.75
C LEU A 197 -5.71 18.66 -8.21
N ASP A 198 -5.92 19.74 -8.97
CA ASP A 198 -7.01 20.69 -8.72
C ASP A 198 -8.28 20.14 -9.37
N LEU A 199 -9.13 19.49 -8.57
CA LEU A 199 -10.29 18.75 -9.04
C LEU A 199 -11.55 19.64 -9.01
N ASP A 200 -11.81 20.32 -10.12
CA ASP A 200 -12.85 21.32 -10.26
C ASP A 200 -13.91 20.93 -11.32
N GLY A 201 -14.54 21.91 -11.96
CA GLY A 201 -15.49 21.67 -13.06
C GLY A 201 -14.85 21.03 -14.28
N ASP A 202 -13.60 21.36 -14.58
CA ASP A 202 -12.90 21.01 -15.81
C ASP A 202 -12.09 19.71 -15.66
N LEU A 203 -11.51 19.45 -14.49
CA LEU A 203 -10.83 18.18 -14.17
C LEU A 203 -11.57 17.44 -13.07
N GLN A 204 -12.11 16.26 -13.37
CA GLN A 204 -12.96 15.52 -12.44
C GLN A 204 -12.43 14.12 -12.17
N LEU A 205 -12.44 13.69 -10.91
CA LEU A 205 -12.08 12.33 -10.49
C LEU A 205 -13.31 11.59 -9.98
N TYR A 206 -13.54 10.38 -10.47
CA TYR A 206 -14.62 9.50 -10.06
C TYR A 206 -14.07 8.15 -9.59
N LEU A 207 -14.65 7.61 -8.53
CA LEU A 207 -14.36 6.26 -8.04
C LEU A 207 -15.53 5.34 -8.35
N LEU A 208 -15.26 4.20 -8.98
CA LEU A 208 -16.23 3.11 -9.12
C LEU A 208 -15.74 1.91 -8.31
N ASP A 209 -16.50 1.58 -7.26
CA ASP A 209 -16.25 0.39 -6.44
C ASP A 209 -16.60 -0.86 -7.24
N VAL A 210 -15.58 -1.61 -7.67
CA VAL A 210 -15.70 -2.82 -8.47
C VAL A 210 -14.45 -3.69 -8.33
N ASN A 211 -14.65 -4.98 -8.08
CA ASN A 211 -13.54 -5.91 -7.96
C ASN A 211 -13.28 -6.68 -9.27
N ARG A 212 -12.10 -7.32 -9.37
CA ARG A 212 -11.69 -8.03 -10.59
C ARG A 212 -12.66 -9.15 -10.99
N ALA A 213 -13.19 -9.89 -10.03
CA ALA A 213 -14.08 -11.01 -10.33
C ALA A 213 -15.43 -10.52 -10.91
N GLU A 214 -15.90 -9.35 -10.47
CA GLU A 214 -17.09 -8.72 -11.07
C GLU A 214 -16.83 -8.27 -12.51
N LEU A 215 -15.70 -7.61 -12.76
CA LEU A 215 -15.30 -7.20 -14.11
C LEU A 215 -15.19 -8.40 -15.05
N GLN A 216 -14.57 -9.48 -14.58
CA GLN A 216 -14.43 -10.73 -15.35
C GLN A 216 -15.81 -11.33 -15.67
N ALA A 217 -16.69 -11.41 -14.68
CA ALA A 217 -18.04 -11.96 -14.86
C ALA A 217 -18.88 -11.12 -15.84
N GLU A 218 -18.71 -9.80 -15.87
CA GLU A 218 -19.37 -8.94 -16.85
C GLU A 218 -18.90 -9.19 -18.28
N VAL A 219 -17.58 -9.28 -18.49
CA VAL A 219 -17.01 -9.55 -19.82
C VAL A 219 -17.44 -10.92 -20.33
N GLU A 220 -17.45 -11.93 -19.46
CA GLU A 220 -17.95 -13.26 -19.80
C GLU A 220 -19.44 -13.24 -20.16
N ALA A 221 -20.25 -12.48 -19.42
CA ALA A 221 -21.68 -12.35 -19.69
C ALA A 221 -21.96 -11.58 -21.00
N ALA A 222 -21.14 -10.58 -21.32
CA ALA A 222 -21.29 -9.75 -22.52
C ALA A 222 -21.17 -10.54 -23.83
N SER A 223 -20.43 -11.66 -23.83
CA SER A 223 -20.28 -12.55 -25.01
C SER A 223 -19.89 -11.82 -26.31
N GLY A 224 -19.08 -10.76 -26.21
CA GLY A 224 -18.61 -9.94 -27.34
C GLY A 224 -19.47 -8.71 -27.67
N ASP A 225 -20.46 -8.38 -26.85
CA ASP A 225 -21.19 -7.10 -26.88
C ASP A 225 -20.95 -6.32 -25.58
N GLU A 226 -19.70 -5.92 -25.35
CA GLU A 226 -19.29 -5.24 -24.11
C GLU A 226 -20.07 -3.94 -23.89
N GLY A 227 -20.56 -3.29 -24.95
CA GLY A 227 -21.31 -2.04 -24.90
C GLY A 227 -22.64 -2.12 -24.13
N GLN A 228 -23.15 -3.32 -23.85
CA GLN A 228 -24.37 -3.54 -23.06
C GLN A 228 -24.10 -3.92 -21.60
N THR A 229 -22.82 -3.95 -21.19
CA THR A 229 -22.46 -4.25 -19.80
C THR A 229 -22.91 -3.14 -18.86
N SER A 230 -23.04 -3.48 -17.58
CA SER A 230 -23.35 -2.47 -16.56
C SER A 230 -22.23 -1.43 -16.46
N LEU A 231 -20.97 -1.86 -16.62
CA LEU A 231 -19.83 -0.97 -16.69
C LEU A 231 -19.93 0.00 -17.87
N ALA A 232 -20.30 -0.47 -19.07
CA ALA A 232 -20.52 0.40 -20.23
C ALA A 232 -21.55 1.48 -19.93
N HIS A 233 -22.71 1.10 -19.38
CA HIS A 233 -23.75 2.07 -18.99
C HIS A 233 -23.31 3.01 -17.87
N ALA A 234 -22.48 2.57 -16.92
CA ALA A 234 -21.94 3.43 -15.88
C ALA A 234 -20.98 4.49 -16.45
N LEU A 235 -20.10 4.09 -17.37
CA LEU A 235 -19.19 5.01 -18.05
C LEU A 235 -19.95 5.97 -18.98
N GLN A 236 -20.91 5.46 -19.75
CA GLN A 236 -21.73 6.28 -20.65
C GLN A 236 -22.53 7.35 -19.90
N ARG A 237 -23.15 7.01 -18.76
CA ARG A 237 -23.88 8.00 -17.94
C ARG A 237 -22.99 9.13 -17.42
N LEU A 238 -21.72 8.84 -17.11
CA LEU A 238 -20.76 9.89 -16.75
C LEU A 238 -20.40 10.75 -17.96
N ALA A 239 -20.29 10.12 -19.12
CA ALA A 239 -19.92 10.77 -20.36
C ALA A 239 -21.03 11.72 -20.86
N GLU A 240 -22.31 11.35 -20.71
CA GLU A 240 -23.49 12.12 -21.15
C GLU A 240 -23.94 13.23 -20.17
N ALA A 241 -23.27 13.40 -19.02
CA ALA A 241 -23.74 14.30 -17.95
C ALA A 241 -23.50 15.80 -18.20
N ASP A 242 -23.02 16.21 -19.37
CA ASP A 242 -22.84 17.62 -19.76
C ASP A 242 -23.96 18.13 -20.69
N GLU A 243 -24.10 19.47 -20.75
CA GLU A 243 -25.16 20.15 -21.52
C GLU A 243 -24.96 20.05 -23.05
N GLU A 244 -23.79 19.54 -23.49
CA GLU A 244 -23.34 19.54 -24.88
C GLU A 244 -23.34 18.12 -25.51
N GLY A 245 -23.45 17.06 -24.70
CA GLY A 245 -23.81 15.72 -25.15
C GLY A 245 -22.67 14.91 -25.78
N GLU A 246 -21.42 15.36 -25.67
CA GLU A 246 -20.25 14.62 -26.15
C GLU A 246 -19.61 13.82 -25.00
N PRO A 247 -19.38 12.50 -25.17
CA PRO A 247 -18.87 11.67 -24.11
C PRO A 247 -17.42 12.03 -23.78
N VAL A 248 -17.15 12.50 -22.56
CA VAL A 248 -15.77 12.76 -22.12
C VAL A 248 -15.45 12.02 -20.83
N VAL A 249 -15.34 10.70 -20.90
CA VAL A 249 -14.51 9.93 -19.96
C VAL A 249 -13.14 9.77 -20.60
N ALA A 250 -12.22 10.67 -20.25
CA ALA A 250 -10.91 10.72 -20.89
C ALA A 250 -10.03 9.53 -20.48
N LEU A 251 -10.05 9.16 -19.20
CA LEU A 251 -9.16 8.14 -18.67
C LEU A 251 -9.87 7.21 -17.70
N VAL A 252 -9.84 5.91 -17.97
CA VAL A 252 -10.29 4.86 -17.05
C VAL A 252 -9.05 4.17 -16.47
N VAL A 253 -8.89 4.21 -15.15
CA VAL A 253 -7.74 3.64 -14.43
C VAL A 253 -8.17 2.40 -13.64
N GLY A 254 -7.70 1.22 -14.01
CA GLY A 254 -7.89 -0.02 -13.25
C GLY A 254 -6.84 -0.18 -12.15
N LEU A 255 -7.27 -0.40 -10.91
CA LEU A 255 -6.38 -0.72 -9.79
C LEU A 255 -5.90 -2.19 -9.78
N GLN A 256 -6.34 -3.00 -10.75
CA GLN A 256 -5.87 -4.35 -10.98
C GLN A 256 -4.55 -4.36 -11.77
N ALA A 257 -3.78 -5.43 -11.63
CA ALA A 257 -2.60 -5.69 -12.44
C ALA A 257 -2.90 -6.76 -13.50
N PHE A 258 -2.26 -6.65 -14.67
CA PHE A 258 -2.49 -7.53 -15.81
C PHE A 258 -1.21 -8.19 -16.35
N GLY A 259 -1.29 -9.48 -16.65
CA GLY A 259 -0.20 -10.29 -17.22
C GLY A 259 -0.57 -10.94 -18.56
N PRO A 260 0.25 -11.89 -19.05
CA PRO A 260 0.07 -12.53 -20.36
C PRO A 260 -0.93 -13.71 -20.35
N SER A 261 -1.71 -13.85 -19.28
CA SER A 261 -2.73 -14.89 -19.15
C SER A 261 -3.87 -14.66 -20.15
N VAL A 262 -4.55 -15.72 -20.57
CA VAL A 262 -5.71 -15.60 -21.49
C VAL A 262 -6.83 -14.77 -20.85
N ALA A 263 -7.10 -14.96 -19.56
CA ALA A 263 -8.11 -14.20 -18.84
C ALA A 263 -7.75 -12.70 -18.78
N ASP A 264 -6.48 -12.39 -18.51
CA ASP A 264 -5.98 -11.02 -18.42
C ASP A 264 -6.08 -10.29 -19.74
N LEU A 265 -5.65 -10.93 -20.84
CA LEU A 265 -5.73 -10.34 -22.18
C LEU A 265 -7.18 -10.15 -22.64
N GLY A 266 -8.09 -11.09 -22.32
CA GLY A 266 -9.51 -10.95 -22.59
C GLY A 266 -10.14 -9.77 -21.85
N LEU A 267 -9.83 -9.63 -20.56
CA LEU A 267 -10.32 -8.51 -19.76
C LEU A 267 -9.72 -7.17 -20.21
N LEU A 268 -8.43 -7.13 -20.58
CA LEU A 268 -7.80 -5.94 -21.15
C LEU A 268 -8.46 -5.51 -22.46
N ALA A 269 -8.79 -6.46 -23.34
CA ALA A 269 -9.47 -6.18 -24.61
C ALA A 269 -10.81 -5.48 -24.34
N ALA A 270 -11.61 -6.04 -23.45
CA ALA A 270 -12.92 -5.51 -23.09
C ALA A 270 -12.83 -4.12 -22.43
N LEU A 271 -11.97 -3.95 -21.42
CA LEU A 271 -11.82 -2.67 -20.73
C LEU A 271 -11.25 -1.58 -21.65
N GLY A 272 -10.32 -1.93 -22.53
CA GLY A 272 -9.81 -1.02 -23.57
C GLY A 272 -10.90 -0.59 -24.55
N ALA A 273 -11.73 -1.53 -25.02
CA ALA A 273 -12.87 -1.23 -25.90
C ALA A 273 -13.90 -0.32 -25.21
N LEU A 274 -14.25 -0.61 -23.96
CA LEU A 274 -15.19 0.18 -23.16
C LEU A 274 -14.69 1.61 -22.91
N ALA A 275 -13.42 1.77 -22.54
CA ALA A 275 -12.84 3.10 -22.33
C ALA A 275 -12.85 3.92 -23.63
N ARG A 276 -12.52 3.29 -24.77
CA ARG A 276 -12.57 3.94 -26.08
C ARG A 276 -13.99 4.32 -26.50
N GLN A 277 -14.97 3.47 -26.22
CA GLN A 277 -16.38 3.77 -26.47
C GLN A 277 -16.86 4.97 -25.64
N ALA A 278 -16.32 5.13 -24.43
CA ALA A 278 -16.60 6.28 -23.55
C ALA A 278 -15.79 7.55 -23.90
N GLY A 279 -14.97 7.52 -24.97
CA GLY A 279 -14.20 8.65 -25.48
C GLY A 279 -12.74 8.71 -25.02
N GLY A 280 -12.25 7.70 -24.31
CA GLY A 280 -10.94 7.75 -23.64
C GLY A 280 -10.05 6.52 -23.81
N ALA A 281 -9.15 6.35 -22.85
CA ALA A 281 -8.19 5.25 -22.80
C ALA A 281 -8.29 4.47 -21.49
N PHE A 282 -7.93 3.18 -21.52
CA PHE A 282 -7.81 2.34 -20.34
C PHE A 282 -6.35 2.24 -19.89
N MET A 283 -6.12 2.44 -18.60
CA MET A 283 -4.79 2.37 -17.98
C MET A 283 -4.80 1.47 -16.75
N ALA A 284 -3.78 0.65 -16.57
CA ALA A 284 -3.65 -0.22 -15.39
C ALA A 284 -2.18 -0.57 -15.12
N ALA A 285 -1.92 -1.38 -14.09
CA ALA A 285 -0.58 -1.91 -13.83
C ALA A 285 -0.33 -3.20 -14.63
N ALA A 286 0.93 -3.47 -14.97
CA ALA A 286 1.35 -4.81 -15.41
C ALA A 286 1.70 -5.72 -14.21
N GLN A 287 1.62 -7.03 -14.41
CA GLN A 287 2.10 -8.04 -13.46
C GLN A 287 3.58 -8.39 -13.71
N PRO A 288 4.31 -8.89 -12.71
CA PRO A 288 5.69 -9.39 -12.89
C PRO A 288 5.83 -10.48 -13.97
N ALA A 289 4.75 -11.20 -14.26
CA ALA A 289 4.71 -12.24 -15.29
C ALA A 289 5.09 -11.73 -16.69
N VAL A 290 4.92 -10.43 -16.99
CA VAL A 290 5.32 -9.84 -18.29
C VAL A 290 6.84 -9.84 -18.51
N VAL A 291 7.63 -10.06 -17.45
CA VAL A 291 9.08 -10.27 -17.52
C VAL A 291 9.48 -11.68 -17.06
N GLY A 292 8.51 -12.59 -16.92
CA GLY A 292 8.72 -13.99 -16.55
C GLY A 292 8.98 -14.24 -15.07
N LEU A 293 8.53 -13.34 -14.19
CA LEU A 293 8.66 -13.49 -12.73
C LEU A 293 7.30 -13.73 -12.08
N ALA A 294 7.28 -14.43 -10.93
CA ALA A 294 6.09 -14.47 -10.08
C ALA A 294 6.00 -13.23 -9.19
N SER A 295 7.13 -12.75 -8.68
CA SER A 295 7.27 -11.48 -7.95
C SER A 295 8.62 -10.84 -8.23
N LEU A 296 8.72 -9.51 -8.13
CA LEU A 296 10.02 -8.83 -8.16
C LEU A 296 10.91 -9.20 -6.96
N ALA A 297 10.34 -9.76 -5.89
CA ALA A 297 11.09 -10.29 -4.76
C ALA A 297 12.09 -11.39 -5.17
N GLU A 298 11.83 -12.10 -6.28
CA GLU A 298 12.65 -13.22 -6.78
C GLU A 298 13.79 -12.76 -7.71
N GLY A 299 13.66 -11.56 -8.30
CA GLY A 299 14.57 -11.07 -9.35
C GLY A 299 15.60 -10.09 -8.80
N THR A 300 16.87 -10.48 -8.74
CA THR A 300 17.92 -9.63 -8.16
C THR A 300 18.45 -8.57 -9.13
N ASP A 301 18.39 -8.82 -10.44
CA ASP A 301 18.87 -7.88 -11.46
C ASP A 301 17.90 -7.77 -12.65
N PRO A 302 17.27 -6.60 -12.85
CA PRO A 302 16.43 -6.33 -14.00
C PRO A 302 17.09 -6.58 -15.37
N ALA A 303 18.42 -6.52 -15.46
CA ALA A 303 19.14 -6.84 -16.70
C ALA A 303 18.93 -8.30 -17.13
N HIS A 304 18.69 -9.21 -16.18
CA HIS A 304 18.71 -10.66 -16.37
C HIS A 304 17.34 -11.33 -16.20
N TRP A 305 16.24 -10.57 -16.22
CA TRP A 305 14.91 -11.19 -16.17
C TRP A 305 14.67 -12.14 -17.35
N PRO A 306 14.04 -13.31 -17.10
CA PRO A 306 13.95 -14.38 -18.08
C PRO A 306 13.08 -14.05 -19.29
N GLY A 307 12.13 -13.12 -19.13
CA GLY A 307 11.09 -12.86 -20.13
C GLY A 307 9.95 -13.87 -20.03
N MET A 308 8.85 -13.59 -20.73
CA MET A 308 7.67 -14.46 -20.76
C MET A 308 7.98 -15.85 -21.34
N ALA A 309 7.22 -16.87 -20.94
CA ALA A 309 7.28 -18.16 -21.61
C ALA A 309 6.93 -18.00 -23.11
N PRO A 310 7.46 -18.83 -24.03
CA PRO A 310 7.27 -18.62 -25.47
C PRO A 310 5.80 -18.54 -25.93
N ASP A 311 4.90 -19.29 -25.29
CA ASP A 311 3.47 -19.28 -25.59
C ASP A 311 2.76 -18.03 -25.02
N GLU A 312 3.17 -17.57 -23.83
CA GLU A 312 2.75 -16.30 -23.24
C GLU A 312 3.20 -15.10 -24.10
N GLN A 313 4.46 -15.09 -24.52
CA GLN A 313 5.01 -14.09 -25.42
C GLN A 313 4.23 -14.05 -26.74
N ALA A 314 3.94 -15.21 -27.34
CA ALA A 314 3.17 -15.27 -28.57
C ALA A 314 1.74 -14.71 -28.41
N ARG A 315 1.08 -14.98 -27.28
CA ARG A 315 -0.24 -14.41 -26.96
C ARG A 315 -0.17 -12.91 -26.72
N TRP A 316 0.82 -12.44 -25.95
CA TRP A 316 1.07 -11.03 -25.68
C TRP A 316 1.27 -10.26 -26.99
N ASP A 317 2.16 -10.74 -27.86
CA ASP A 317 2.43 -10.11 -29.15
C ASP A 317 1.23 -10.20 -30.12
N ALA A 318 0.40 -11.24 -30.01
CA ALA A 318 -0.84 -11.33 -30.76
C ALA A 318 -1.85 -10.26 -30.32
N PHE A 319 -2.06 -10.11 -29.01
CA PHE A 319 -2.95 -9.09 -28.45
C PHE A 319 -2.49 -7.68 -28.81
N ARG A 320 -1.19 -7.39 -28.71
CA ARG A 320 -0.64 -6.08 -29.09
C ARG A 320 -0.94 -5.66 -30.52
N ARG A 321 -1.10 -6.61 -31.43
CA ARG A 321 -1.44 -6.32 -32.84
C ARG A 321 -2.93 -6.10 -33.07
N THR A 322 -3.78 -6.24 -32.06
CA THR A 322 -5.22 -6.04 -32.21
C THR A 322 -5.60 -4.55 -32.04
N PRO A 323 -6.73 -4.10 -32.62
CA PRO A 323 -7.19 -2.72 -32.46
C PRO A 323 -7.49 -2.33 -31.00
N GLU A 324 -7.88 -3.29 -30.17
CA GLU A 324 -8.22 -3.09 -28.76
C GLU A 324 -6.99 -2.65 -27.96
N ALA A 325 -5.79 -3.18 -28.27
CA ALA A 325 -4.55 -2.82 -27.59
C ALA A 325 -4.14 -1.35 -27.76
N ALA A 326 -4.65 -0.66 -28.80
CA ALA A 326 -4.35 0.75 -29.04
C ALA A 326 -4.95 1.69 -27.97
N GLY A 327 -5.97 1.25 -27.23
CA GLY A 327 -6.56 1.99 -26.11
C GLY A 327 -6.09 1.54 -24.73
N VAL A 328 -5.10 0.64 -24.66
CA VAL A 328 -4.63 0.02 -23.41
C VAL A 328 -3.23 0.53 -23.08
N HIS A 329 -3.04 0.94 -21.83
CA HIS A 329 -1.78 1.49 -21.32
C HIS A 329 -1.41 0.79 -20.01
N LEU A 330 -0.23 0.14 -19.95
CA LEU A 330 0.18 -0.62 -18.77
C LEU A 330 1.43 0.00 -18.12
N ALA A 331 1.26 0.53 -16.91
CA ALA A 331 2.32 1.08 -16.08
C ALA A 331 3.07 -0.01 -15.32
N TRP A 332 4.40 0.10 -15.21
CA TRP A 332 5.19 -0.85 -14.42
C TRP A 332 6.59 -0.32 -14.05
N PRO A 333 7.12 -0.61 -12.84
CA PRO A 333 6.52 -1.40 -11.75
C PRO A 333 5.69 -0.54 -10.79
N ARG A 334 5.30 -1.08 -9.62
CA ARG A 334 4.62 -0.34 -8.55
C ARG A 334 5.56 0.70 -7.92
N ILE A 335 4.99 1.64 -7.16
CA ILE A 335 5.71 2.72 -6.46
C ILE A 335 5.44 2.70 -4.95
N LEU A 336 6.37 3.15 -4.13
CA LEU A 336 6.21 3.17 -2.68
C LEU A 336 5.23 4.28 -2.27
N LEU A 337 4.19 3.94 -1.49
CA LEU A 337 3.14 4.89 -1.11
C LEU A 337 3.37 5.57 0.25
N ARG A 338 3.98 4.86 1.21
CA ARG A 338 4.35 5.42 2.52
C ARG A 338 5.67 4.88 3.01
N LEU A 339 6.28 5.59 3.94
CA LEU A 339 7.40 5.06 4.70
C LEU A 339 6.90 3.93 5.61
N PRO A 340 7.70 2.87 5.83
CA PRO A 340 7.41 1.93 6.89
C PRO A 340 7.48 2.61 8.25
N TYR A 341 6.61 2.20 9.18
CA TYR A 341 6.58 2.72 10.53
C TYR A 341 7.83 2.27 11.30
N GLY A 342 8.43 3.20 12.05
CA GLY A 342 9.70 2.97 12.73
C GLY A 342 10.23 4.24 13.41
N GLN A 343 11.08 4.10 14.41
CA GLN A 343 11.55 5.25 15.19
C GLN A 343 12.34 6.27 14.35
N ALA A 344 13.08 5.78 13.35
CA ALA A 344 13.91 6.60 12.48
C ALA A 344 13.17 7.07 11.21
N THR A 345 11.95 6.58 10.98
CA THR A 345 11.14 6.85 9.79
C THR A 345 9.86 7.56 10.18
N ASP A 346 8.79 6.80 10.40
CA ASP A 346 7.48 7.29 10.81
C ASP A 346 7.11 6.69 12.17
N PRO A 347 7.41 7.39 13.28
CA PRO A 347 7.22 6.87 14.63
C PRO A 347 5.75 6.87 15.02
N ILE A 348 5.33 5.83 15.75
CA ILE A 348 3.96 5.70 16.25
C ILE A 348 3.88 6.01 17.75
N SER A 349 2.68 6.39 18.22
CA SER A 349 2.43 6.76 19.62
C SER A 349 2.21 5.56 20.54
N ALA A 350 1.80 4.42 19.99
CA ALA A 350 1.42 3.23 20.75
C ALA A 350 2.61 2.45 21.37
N GLY A 351 3.85 2.87 21.11
CA GLY A 351 5.06 2.32 21.71
C GLY A 351 6.19 2.08 20.70
N PRO A 352 7.32 1.48 21.13
CA PRO A 352 8.41 1.14 20.23
C PRO A 352 7.95 0.07 19.23
N PHE A 353 7.94 0.40 17.95
CA PHE A 353 7.53 -0.48 16.87
C PHE A 353 8.42 -0.25 15.65
N GLU A 354 8.78 -1.35 14.99
CA GLU A 354 9.46 -1.36 13.71
C GLU A 354 8.66 -2.28 12.78
N GLU A 355 8.13 -1.71 11.70
CA GLU A 355 7.35 -2.44 10.70
C GLU A 355 8.27 -3.31 9.82
N MET A 356 9.40 -2.77 9.37
CA MET A 356 10.40 -3.52 8.61
C MET A 356 11.44 -4.11 9.55
N LEU A 357 11.61 -5.42 9.49
CA LEU A 357 12.71 -6.11 10.16
C LEU A 357 14.00 -6.04 9.32
N PRO A 358 15.19 -6.29 9.91
CA PRO A 358 16.47 -6.17 9.21
C PRO A 358 16.55 -6.98 7.90
N ALA A 359 15.91 -8.15 7.87
CA ALA A 359 15.71 -8.90 6.63
C ALA A 359 14.54 -8.29 5.85
N PHE A 360 14.85 -7.33 4.97
CA PHE A 360 13.85 -6.71 4.10
C PHE A 360 13.18 -7.75 3.19
N ALA A 361 11.87 -7.86 3.28
CA ALA A 361 11.06 -8.64 2.37
C ALA A 361 10.24 -7.69 1.49
N HIS A 362 10.42 -7.80 0.17
CA HIS A 362 9.90 -6.86 -0.83
C HIS A 362 8.41 -6.55 -0.68
N GLU A 363 7.57 -7.58 -0.54
CA GLU A 363 6.11 -7.43 -0.43
C GLU A 363 5.64 -6.88 0.94
N GLN A 364 6.53 -6.69 1.91
CA GLN A 364 6.15 -6.02 3.18
C GLN A 364 6.02 -4.51 3.00
N ALA A 365 6.72 -3.92 2.02
CA ALA A 365 6.53 -2.50 1.71
C ALA A 365 5.17 -2.24 1.04
N LEU A 366 4.57 -1.09 1.33
CA LEU A 366 3.28 -0.71 0.75
C LEU A 366 3.46 -0.15 -0.67
N TRP A 367 3.42 -1.05 -1.63
CA TRP A 367 3.52 -0.73 -3.06
C TRP A 367 2.16 -0.36 -3.67
N GLY A 368 2.10 0.82 -4.27
CA GLY A 368 0.95 1.37 -4.98
C GLY A 368 0.97 1.15 -6.48
N ASN A 369 -0.21 1.18 -7.07
CA ASN A 369 -0.38 0.98 -8.51
C ASN A 369 0.23 2.14 -9.31
N GLY A 370 1.23 1.83 -10.15
CA GLY A 370 1.94 2.83 -10.97
C GLY A 370 1.05 3.56 -11.98
N ALA A 371 -0.13 3.02 -12.32
CA ALA A 371 -1.09 3.69 -13.19
C ALA A 371 -1.64 4.99 -12.55
N LEU A 372 -1.71 5.06 -11.22
CA LEU A 372 -2.12 6.28 -10.52
C LEU A 372 -1.08 7.39 -10.66
N ALA A 373 0.22 7.07 -10.64
CA ALA A 373 1.27 8.04 -10.92
C ALA A 373 1.23 8.55 -12.37
N CYS A 374 0.95 7.66 -13.33
CA CYS A 374 0.71 8.07 -14.71
C CYS A 374 -0.53 8.98 -14.84
N ALA A 375 -1.63 8.64 -14.18
CA ALA A 375 -2.85 9.45 -14.16
C ALA A 375 -2.62 10.82 -13.51
N GLN A 376 -1.81 10.90 -12.44
CA GLN A 376 -1.39 12.16 -11.82
C GLN A 376 -0.72 13.09 -12.84
N LEU A 377 0.28 12.59 -13.57
CA LEU A 377 1.02 13.38 -14.55
C LEU A 377 0.14 13.82 -15.74
N ILE A 378 -0.82 12.99 -16.15
CA ILE A 378 -1.79 13.33 -17.19
C ILE A 378 -2.73 14.43 -16.69
N GLY A 379 -3.29 14.30 -15.48
CA GLY A 379 -4.14 15.30 -14.87
C GLY A 379 -3.42 16.65 -14.69
N GLN A 380 -2.17 16.63 -14.24
CA GLN A 380 -1.34 17.84 -14.15
C GLN A 380 -1.08 18.47 -15.53
N SER A 381 -0.87 17.65 -16.56
CA SER A 381 -0.70 18.15 -17.93
C SER A 381 -1.98 18.84 -18.44
N PHE A 382 -3.15 18.33 -18.06
CA PHE A 382 -4.44 18.94 -18.35
C PHE A 382 -4.63 20.25 -17.56
N MET A 383 -4.29 20.30 -16.28
CA MET A 383 -4.33 21.56 -15.49
C MET A 383 -3.47 22.67 -16.12
N ASP A 384 -2.34 22.31 -16.73
CA ASP A 384 -1.42 23.27 -17.35
C ASP A 384 -1.93 23.82 -18.69
N ARG A 385 -2.65 23.03 -19.49
CA ARG A 385 -2.95 23.37 -20.90
C ARG A 385 -4.36 23.00 -21.41
N GLY A 386 -5.23 22.50 -20.56
CA GLY A 386 -6.51 21.92 -20.96
C GLY A 386 -6.33 20.81 -22.01
N TRP A 387 -7.23 20.76 -22.99
CA TRP A 387 -7.18 19.79 -24.09
C TRP A 387 -6.03 20.01 -25.09
N ASP A 388 -5.37 21.17 -25.06
CA ASP A 388 -4.12 21.40 -25.79
C ASP A 388 -2.90 20.73 -25.11
N MET A 389 -3.13 19.95 -24.04
CA MET A 389 -2.07 19.24 -23.34
C MET A 389 -1.30 18.27 -24.23
N ARG A 390 -0.04 18.07 -23.86
CA ARG A 390 0.84 17.12 -24.50
C ARG A 390 1.26 16.08 -23.48
N VAL A 391 0.62 14.92 -23.53
CA VAL A 391 0.95 13.80 -22.63
C VAL A 391 2.44 13.48 -22.73
N GLY A 392 3.12 13.44 -21.58
CA GLY A 392 4.56 13.20 -21.47
C GLY A 392 5.44 14.45 -21.52
N ASP A 393 4.87 15.65 -21.53
CA ASP A 393 5.63 16.87 -21.18
C ASP A 393 6.01 16.83 -19.69
N LEU A 394 5.06 16.46 -18.83
CA LEU A 394 5.32 16.07 -17.44
C LEU A 394 5.60 14.57 -17.37
N ARG A 395 6.71 14.19 -16.72
CA ARG A 395 7.16 12.79 -16.63
C ARG A 395 7.63 12.34 -15.26
N ASP A 396 7.86 13.27 -14.34
CA ASP A 396 8.48 12.98 -13.06
C ASP A 396 7.45 13.15 -11.95
N VAL A 397 7.19 12.09 -11.18
CA VAL A 397 6.46 12.18 -9.91
C VAL A 397 7.49 12.33 -8.81
N GLU A 398 7.43 13.45 -8.10
CA GLU A 398 8.38 13.85 -7.07
C GLU A 398 7.79 13.64 -5.66
N ASP A 399 8.59 13.94 -4.63
CA ASP A 399 8.20 13.86 -3.22
C ASP A 399 7.67 12.48 -2.77
N LEU A 400 8.17 11.41 -3.37
CA LEU A 400 7.86 10.05 -2.97
C LEU A 400 8.54 9.67 -1.64
N PRO A 401 8.05 8.65 -0.93
CA PRO A 401 8.71 8.14 0.27
C PRO A 401 10.14 7.66 -0.03
N ALA A 402 11.07 8.01 0.87
CA ALA A 402 12.51 7.72 0.76
C ALA A 402 12.96 6.85 1.93
N TYR A 403 12.90 5.53 1.77
CA TYR A 403 13.28 4.59 2.84
C TYR A 403 14.74 4.16 2.69
N VAL A 404 15.51 4.20 3.78
CA VAL A 404 16.91 3.76 3.80
C VAL A 404 17.00 2.41 4.49
N LEU A 405 17.43 1.40 3.73
CA LEU A 405 17.71 0.06 4.23
C LEU A 405 19.12 0.00 4.82
N ASP A 406 19.27 -0.72 5.93
CA ASP A 406 20.56 -1.19 6.41
C ASP A 406 20.74 -2.64 5.94
N ARG A 407 21.75 -2.89 5.11
CA ARG A 407 22.14 -4.23 4.67
C ARG A 407 23.60 -4.43 5.02
N ASP A 408 23.86 -5.36 5.94
CA ASP A 408 25.21 -5.70 6.42
C ASP A 408 26.03 -4.49 6.93
N GLY A 409 25.37 -3.49 7.52
CA GLY A 409 26.00 -2.27 8.03
C GLY A 409 26.19 -1.18 6.98
N GLU A 410 25.76 -1.41 5.74
CA GLU A 410 25.75 -0.42 4.68
C GLU A 410 24.34 0.15 4.48
N LYS A 411 24.26 1.48 4.35
CA LYS A 411 23.00 2.18 4.11
C LYS A 411 22.73 2.29 2.61
N HIS A 412 21.60 1.75 2.18
CA HIS A 412 21.14 1.77 0.79
C HIS A 412 19.78 2.45 0.72
N LEU A 413 19.64 3.46 -0.15
CA LEU A 413 18.34 4.06 -0.42
C LEU A 413 17.50 3.04 -1.23
N LEU A 414 16.34 2.66 -0.69
CA LEU A 414 15.35 1.87 -1.41
C LEU A 414 14.84 2.70 -2.61
N PRO A 415 14.78 2.16 -3.83
CA PRO A 415 14.19 2.86 -4.96
C PRO A 415 12.71 3.18 -4.70
N CYS A 416 12.24 4.32 -5.20
CA CYS A 416 10.84 4.72 -5.06
C CYS A 416 9.88 3.85 -5.89
N ALA A 417 10.34 3.26 -6.98
CA ALA A 417 9.68 2.15 -7.67
C ALA A 417 10.25 0.81 -7.20
N GLU A 418 9.52 -0.29 -7.40
CA GLU A 418 9.92 -1.62 -6.89
C GLU A 418 11.32 -2.09 -7.30
N ALA A 419 11.88 -1.56 -8.39
CA ALA A 419 13.23 -1.86 -8.83
C ALA A 419 13.94 -0.63 -9.39
N ASN A 420 15.28 -0.64 -9.29
CA ASN A 420 16.13 0.29 -10.00
C ASN A 420 16.29 -0.16 -11.45
N LEU A 421 15.46 0.39 -12.35
CA LEU A 421 15.54 0.11 -13.78
C LEU A 421 16.57 1.02 -14.45
N SER A 422 17.47 0.45 -15.24
CA SER A 422 18.30 1.22 -16.16
C SER A 422 17.50 1.65 -17.39
N GLU A 423 17.97 2.65 -18.14
CA GLU A 423 17.33 3.04 -19.40
C GLU A 423 17.25 1.87 -20.39
N THR A 424 18.29 1.02 -20.46
CA THR A 424 18.27 -0.20 -21.30
C THR A 424 17.20 -1.19 -20.88
N VAL A 425 16.94 -1.33 -19.58
CA VAL A 425 15.81 -2.15 -19.11
C VAL A 425 14.49 -1.48 -19.49
N GLY A 426 14.40 -0.16 -19.32
CA GLY A 426 13.27 0.65 -19.75
C GLY A 426 12.95 0.47 -21.24
N ASP A 427 13.93 0.51 -22.13
CA ASP A 427 13.76 0.29 -23.57
C ASP A 427 13.19 -1.11 -23.88
N ARG A 428 13.62 -2.14 -23.15
CA ARG A 428 13.05 -3.49 -23.29
C ARG A 428 11.60 -3.55 -22.86
N LEU A 429 11.25 -2.87 -21.76
CA LEU A 429 9.87 -2.78 -21.29
C LEU A 429 8.99 -1.95 -22.25
N LEU A 430 9.54 -0.88 -22.84
CA LEU A 430 8.86 -0.13 -23.91
C LEU A 430 8.61 -1.03 -25.13
N ALA A 431 9.59 -1.86 -25.51
CA ALA A 431 9.43 -2.81 -26.60
C ALA A 431 8.33 -3.85 -26.34
N LEU A 432 7.99 -4.12 -25.07
CA LEU A 432 6.87 -4.96 -24.65
C LEU A 432 5.51 -4.22 -24.60
N GLY A 433 5.46 -2.92 -24.88
CA GLY A 433 4.23 -2.12 -24.83
C GLY A 433 3.88 -1.61 -23.43
N LEU A 434 4.84 -1.57 -22.50
CA LEU A 434 4.66 -1.05 -21.15
C LEU A 434 5.04 0.43 -21.06
N MET A 435 4.64 1.10 -19.99
CA MET A 435 5.09 2.43 -19.57
C MET A 435 6.00 2.27 -18.35
N PRO A 436 7.33 2.31 -18.53
CA PRO A 436 8.28 2.05 -17.44
C PRO A 436 8.38 3.21 -16.45
N LEU A 437 8.32 2.90 -15.15
CA LEU A 437 8.60 3.84 -14.07
C LEU A 437 10.03 3.62 -13.55
N LEU A 438 10.90 4.61 -13.79
CA LEU A 438 12.32 4.57 -13.44
C LEU A 438 12.57 5.39 -12.17
N SER A 439 13.09 4.76 -11.12
CA SER A 439 13.53 5.46 -9.92
C SER A 439 14.77 6.31 -10.17
N TYR A 440 14.83 7.48 -9.53
CA TYR A 440 16.08 8.23 -9.43
C TYR A 440 16.96 7.69 -8.32
N LYS A 441 18.26 7.53 -8.58
CA LYS A 441 19.21 6.98 -7.58
C LYS A 441 19.44 7.90 -6.37
N HIS A 442 19.28 9.21 -6.55
CA HIS A 442 19.64 10.23 -5.54
C HIS A 442 18.53 11.24 -5.30
N ARG A 443 17.30 10.91 -5.73
CA ARG A 443 16.13 11.75 -5.57
C ARG A 443 14.94 10.84 -5.30
N ASN A 444 14.08 11.28 -4.40
CA ASN A 444 12.84 10.62 -4.02
C ASN A 444 11.74 10.88 -5.06
N ALA A 445 11.96 10.34 -6.26
CA ALA A 445 11.11 10.53 -7.41
C ALA A 445 11.17 9.32 -8.35
N VAL A 446 10.16 9.20 -9.21
CA VAL A 446 10.15 8.27 -10.35
C VAL A 446 9.87 9.03 -11.64
N ARG A 447 10.40 8.53 -12.76
CA ARG A 447 10.13 9.02 -14.10
C ARG A 447 9.32 8.00 -14.89
N VAL A 448 8.20 8.40 -15.47
CA VAL A 448 7.55 7.66 -16.55
C VAL A 448 8.37 7.87 -17.83
N MET A 449 9.02 6.81 -18.32
CA MET A 449 9.94 6.92 -19.44
C MET A 449 9.25 7.39 -20.73
N SER A 450 8.07 6.84 -21.00
CA SER A 450 7.19 7.22 -22.11
C SER A 450 5.75 6.84 -21.81
N PHE A 451 4.81 7.65 -22.30
CA PHE A 451 3.40 7.31 -22.37
C PHE A 451 3.10 6.73 -23.75
N GLN A 452 2.86 5.43 -23.80
CA GLN A 452 2.56 4.71 -25.03
C GLN A 452 1.42 3.73 -24.83
N ALA A 453 0.67 3.48 -25.90
CA ALA A 453 -0.25 2.35 -25.93
C ALA A 453 0.53 1.03 -25.98
N MET A 454 -0.18 -0.05 -25.68
CA MET A 454 0.37 -1.40 -25.70
C MET A 454 0.67 -1.87 -27.13
N GLY A 455 -0.14 -1.42 -28.11
CA GLY A 455 -0.08 -1.84 -29.51
C GLY A 455 0.96 -1.16 -30.40
#